data_AF-A0A7C4G418-F1
#
_entry.id   AF-A0A7C4G418-F1
#
_cell.length_a   1.000
_cell.length_b   1.000
_cell.length_c   1.000
_cell.angle_alpha   90.00
_cell.angle_beta   90.00
_cell.angle_gamma   90.00
#
_symmetry.space_group_name_H-M   'P 1'
#
loop_
_entity.id
_entity.type
_entity.pdbx_description
1 polymer ?
#
loop_
_entity_poly.entity_id
_entity_poly.type
_entity_poly.pdbx_seq_one_letter_code
_entity_poly.pdbx_strand_id
1 'polypeptide(L)'
;MSGKLWPKVSVIWLNYNSIHAIDIAFKSLEAVANLNYPNFELIIVDNGSTDGSAQIIEKIVYEKLRSKMNVKFVRLKRNLGFTGGNNIGYRLKDPDSKYIMLTHNDVIPYPKSLRLLVEF
;
A
#
# COMPACT_ATOMS: atom_id res chain seq x y z
N MET A 1 -24.90 7.31 21.15
CA MET A 1 -23.92 6.37 20.58
C MET A 1 -22.75 7.19 20.06
N SER A 2 -21.67 7.35 20.82
CA SER A 2 -20.46 7.98 20.28
C SER A 2 -19.89 7.04 19.22
N GLY A 3 -19.90 7.47 17.95
CA GLY A 3 -19.34 6.69 16.86
C GLY A 3 -17.88 6.37 17.16
N LYS A 4 -17.47 5.11 16.98
CA LYS A 4 -16.08 4.71 17.12
C LYS A 4 -15.24 5.55 16.15
N LEU A 5 -14.36 6.40 16.69
CA LEU A 5 -13.44 7.18 15.86
C LEU A 5 -12.42 6.20 15.28
N TRP A 6 -12.32 6.15 13.96
CA TRP A 6 -11.32 5.34 13.25
C TRP A 6 -10.17 6.27 12.84
N PRO A 7 -9.01 6.26 13.53
CA PRO A 7 -7.90 7.11 13.15
C PRO A 7 -7.44 6.83 11.72
N LYS A 8 -7.08 7.87 10.97
CA LYS A 8 -6.64 7.68 9.60
C LYS A 8 -5.29 6.96 9.55
N VAL A 9 -5.16 5.99 8.65
CA VAL A 9 -3.93 5.24 8.41
C VAL A 9 -3.47 5.43 6.97
N SER A 10 -2.19 5.73 6.74
CA SER A 10 -1.60 5.56 5.41
C SER A 10 -0.86 4.24 5.35
N VAL A 11 -1.31 3.35 4.45
CA VAL A 11 -0.64 2.08 4.18
C VAL A 11 0.36 2.31 3.05
N ILE A 12 1.65 2.07 3.31
CA ILE A 12 2.72 2.16 2.34
C ILE A 12 3.05 0.75 1.88
N TRP A 13 2.82 0.47 0.60
CA TRP A 13 3.09 -0.82 -0.02
C TRP A 13 4.27 -0.66 -0.99
N LEU A 14 5.39 -1.28 -0.65
CA LEU A 14 6.64 -1.15 -1.40
C LEU A 14 6.82 -2.32 -2.38
N ASN A 15 7.16 -2.00 -3.63
CA ASN A 15 7.50 -2.97 -4.67
C ASN A 15 8.94 -2.78 -5.16
N TYR A 16 9.59 -3.88 -5.52
CA TYR A 16 10.80 -3.88 -6.32
C TYR A 16 10.94 -5.21 -7.07
N ASN A 17 11.13 -5.14 -8.39
CA ASN A 17 11.41 -6.28 -9.28
C ASN A 17 10.63 -7.57 -8.93
N SER A 18 9.29 -7.49 -9.00
CA SER A 18 8.40 -8.58 -8.58
C SER A 18 7.78 -9.38 -9.72
N ILE A 19 8.27 -9.29 -10.95
CA ILE A 19 7.64 -9.95 -12.10
C ILE A 19 7.52 -11.47 -11.90
N HIS A 20 8.51 -12.09 -11.27
CA HIS A 20 8.53 -13.52 -10.97
C HIS A 20 7.51 -13.94 -9.90
N ALA A 21 7.04 -12.99 -9.08
CA ALA A 21 6.09 -13.19 -8.01
C ALA A 21 4.83 -12.33 -8.19
N ILE A 22 4.50 -11.98 -9.43
CA ILE A 22 3.45 -10.99 -9.73
C ILE A 22 2.08 -11.43 -9.19
N ASP A 23 1.79 -12.73 -9.21
CA ASP A 23 0.57 -13.30 -8.63
C ASP A 23 0.49 -13.10 -7.12
N ILE A 24 1.62 -13.18 -6.41
CA ILE A 24 1.70 -12.93 -4.97
C ILE A 24 1.53 -11.43 -4.72
N ALA A 25 2.17 -10.58 -5.52
CA ALA A 25 2.01 -9.12 -5.46
C ALA A 25 0.55 -8.69 -5.63
N PHE A 26 -0.19 -9.34 -6.53
CA PHE A 26 -1.62 -9.09 -6.68
C PHE A 26 -2.45 -9.56 -5.51
N LYS A 27 -2.20 -10.77 -4.98
CA LYS A 27 -2.89 -11.25 -3.78
C LYS A 27 -2.62 -10.33 -2.58
N SER A 28 -1.40 -9.82 -2.46
CA SER A 28 -1.01 -8.83 -1.45
C SER A 28 -1.80 -7.53 -1.61
N LEU A 29 -1.81 -6.93 -2.80
CA LEU A 29 -2.58 -5.70 -3.08
C LEU A 29 -4.09 -5.89 -2.85
N GLU A 30 -4.64 -7.02 -3.28
CA GLU A 30 -6.05 -7.35 -3.08
C GLU A 30 -6.38 -7.49 -1.58
N ALA A 31 -5.53 -8.18 -0.81
CA ALA A 31 -5.72 -8.30 0.62
C ALA A 31 -5.64 -6.94 1.34
N VAL A 32 -4.72 -6.06 0.94
CA VAL A 32 -4.64 -4.69 1.46
C VAL A 32 -5.88 -3.88 1.11
N ALA A 33 -6.35 -3.94 -0.13
CA ALA A 33 -7.54 -3.22 -0.59
C ALA A 33 -8.83 -3.70 0.09
N ASN A 34 -8.85 -4.92 0.63
CA ASN A 34 -9.99 -5.51 1.33
C ASN A 34 -9.81 -5.57 2.86
N LEU A 35 -8.86 -4.80 3.42
CA LEU A 35 -8.75 -4.65 4.87
C LEU A 35 -10.07 -4.13 5.45
N ASN A 36 -10.53 -4.75 6.54
CA ASN A 36 -11.71 -4.35 7.29
C ASN A 36 -11.35 -3.18 8.22
N TYR A 37 -11.03 -2.05 7.60
CA TYR A 37 -10.71 -0.79 8.26
C TYR A 37 -11.28 0.36 7.42
N PRO A 38 -12.15 1.22 7.96
CA PRO A 38 -12.89 2.16 7.11
C PRO A 38 -12.11 3.44 6.76
N ASN A 39 -11.01 3.76 7.45
CA ASN A 39 -10.32 5.05 7.30
C ASN A 39 -8.83 4.89 6.97
N PHE A 40 -8.54 4.40 5.76
CA PHE A 40 -7.16 4.33 5.28
C PHE A 40 -7.03 4.70 3.81
N GLU A 41 -5.84 5.15 3.43
CA GLU A 41 -5.40 5.29 2.04
C GLU A 41 -4.28 4.30 1.74
N LEU A 42 -4.06 4.03 0.45
CA LEU A 42 -2.99 3.17 -0.02
C LEU A 42 -1.98 3.98 -0.85
N ILE A 43 -0.70 3.85 -0.50
CA ILE A 43 0.42 4.48 -1.19
C ILE A 43 1.32 3.36 -1.71
N ILE A 44 1.35 3.20 -3.02
CA ILE A 44 2.17 2.20 -3.69
C ILE A 44 3.42 2.89 -4.19
N VAL A 45 4.57 2.38 -3.75
CA VAL A 45 5.89 2.85 -4.17
C VAL A 45 6.55 1.74 -4.96
N ASP A 46 6.71 1.94 -6.26
CA ASP A 46 7.63 1.13 -7.05
C ASP A 46 9.05 1.70 -6.90
N ASN A 47 9.95 0.90 -6.32
CA ASN A 47 11.30 1.29 -5.96
C ASN A 47 12.27 1.19 -7.16
N GLY A 48 11.83 1.65 -8.33
CA GLY A 48 12.63 1.66 -9.55
C GLY A 48 12.80 0.28 -10.18
N SER A 49 11.70 -0.46 -10.33
CA SER A 49 11.72 -1.77 -10.98
C SER A 49 12.03 -1.65 -12.47
N THR A 50 12.77 -2.63 -12.98
CA THR A 50 13.24 -2.72 -14.38
C THR A 50 12.75 -3.96 -15.10
N ASP A 51 11.92 -4.78 -14.45
CA ASP A 51 11.51 -6.12 -14.89
C ASP A 51 10.08 -6.17 -15.47
N GLY A 52 9.41 -5.02 -15.62
CA GLY A 52 8.03 -4.92 -16.10
C GLY A 52 6.96 -4.96 -15.02
N SER A 53 7.31 -5.31 -13.77
CA SER A 53 6.33 -5.40 -12.67
C SER A 53 5.63 -4.07 -12.37
N ALA A 54 6.35 -2.95 -12.46
CA ALA A 54 5.82 -1.62 -12.21
C ALA A 54 4.64 -1.26 -13.13
N GLN A 55 4.76 -1.52 -14.44
CA GLN A 55 3.72 -1.22 -15.43
C GLN A 55 2.47 -2.05 -15.21
N ILE A 56 2.67 -3.33 -14.85
CA ILE A 56 1.58 -4.26 -14.56
C ILE A 56 0.82 -3.81 -13.30
N ILE A 57 1.56 -3.48 -12.22
CA ILE A 57 0.98 -2.99 -10.96
C ILE A 57 0.24 -1.67 -11.19
N GLU A 58 0.86 -0.73 -11.92
CA GLU A 58 0.24 0.55 -12.26
C GLU A 58 -1.10 0.34 -12.96
N LYS A 59 -1.15 -0.47 -14.01
CA LYS A 59 -2.39 -0.80 -14.72
C LYS A 59 -3.50 -1.27 -13.77
N ILE A 60 -3.18 -2.17 -12.84
CA ILE A 60 -4.15 -2.69 -11.87
C ILE A 60 -4.62 -1.63 -10.88
N VAL A 61 -3.74 -0.74 -10.44
CA VAL A 61 -4.13 0.40 -9.60
C VAL A 61 -5.18 1.25 -10.30
N TYR A 62 -4.94 1.61 -11.57
CA TYR A 62 -5.86 2.42 -12.37
C TYR A 62 -7.19 1.72 -12.63
N GLU A 63 -7.17 0.44 -13.02
CA GLU A 63 -8.37 -0.29 -13.43
C GLU A 63 -9.22 -0.79 -12.26
N LYS A 64 -8.60 -1.16 -11.13
CA LYS A 64 -9.29 -1.90 -10.05
C LYS A 64 -9.33 -1.21 -8.70
N LEU A 65 -8.32 -0.40 -8.35
CA LEU A 65 -8.19 0.09 -6.97
C LEU A 65 -8.67 1.54 -6.81
N ARG A 66 -8.43 2.42 -7.78
CA ARG A 66 -8.81 3.84 -7.68
C ARG A 66 -10.30 4.10 -7.57
N SER A 67 -11.15 3.21 -8.07
CA SER A 67 -12.61 3.30 -7.91
C SER A 67 -13.09 2.86 -6.53
N LYS A 68 -12.26 2.13 -5.76
CA LYS A 68 -12.62 1.56 -4.46
C LYS A 68 -12.12 2.40 -3.29
N MET A 69 -10.99 3.07 -3.44
CA MET A 69 -10.34 3.80 -2.36
C MET A 69 -9.37 4.86 -2.86
N ASN A 70 -8.89 5.73 -1.96
CA ASN A 70 -7.82 6.67 -2.29
C ASN A 70 -6.48 5.93 -2.45
N VAL A 71 -5.93 5.97 -3.66
CA VAL A 71 -4.65 5.32 -3.99
C VAL A 71 -3.69 6.30 -4.65
N LYS A 72 -2.49 6.38 -4.10
CA LYS A 72 -1.34 7.08 -4.70
C LYS A 72 -0.37 6.03 -5.25
N PHE A 73 0.08 6.22 -6.49
CA PHE A 73 1.11 5.38 -7.10
C PHE A 73 2.30 6.25 -7.46
N VAL A 74 3.51 5.85 -7.06
CA VAL A 74 4.74 6.53 -7.42
C VAL A 74 5.78 5.52 -7.88
N ARG A 75 6.42 5.81 -9.01
CA ARG A 75 7.55 5.04 -9.53
C ARG A 75 8.83 5.82 -9.39
N LEU A 76 9.81 5.23 -8.72
CA LEU A 76 11.14 5.82 -8.56
C LEU A 76 12.02 5.55 -9.78
N LYS A 77 13.03 6.40 -9.98
CA LYS A 77 14.00 6.23 -11.08
C LYS A 77 15.03 5.13 -10.82
N ARG A 78 15.25 4.78 -9.55
CA ARG A 78 16.22 3.77 -9.09
C ARG A 78 15.79 3.23 -7.73
N ASN A 79 16.31 2.08 -7.36
CA ASN A 79 16.13 1.50 -6.05
C ASN A 79 16.88 2.32 -4.98
N LEU A 80 16.17 2.81 -3.98
CA LEU A 80 16.70 3.58 -2.85
C LEU A 80 16.87 2.72 -1.58
N GLY A 81 16.83 1.40 -1.72
CA GLY A 81 16.72 0.45 -0.61
C GLY A 81 15.34 0.47 0.04
N PHE A 82 15.15 -0.40 1.03
CA PHE A 82 13.87 -0.54 1.75
C PHE A 82 13.46 0.78 2.44
N THR A 83 14.38 1.39 3.20
CA THR A 83 14.13 2.63 3.92
C THR A 83 13.86 3.80 2.99
N GLY A 84 14.63 3.93 1.90
CA GLY A 84 14.47 5.04 0.96
C GLY A 84 13.11 5.04 0.25
N GLY A 85 12.65 3.86 -0.19
CA GLY A 85 11.32 3.69 -0.77
C GLY A 85 10.19 4.02 0.22
N ASN A 86 10.26 3.47 1.44
CA ASN A 86 9.28 3.75 2.48
C ASN A 86 9.25 5.24 2.87
N ASN A 87 10.41 5.91 2.93
CA ASN A 87 10.47 7.35 3.21
C ASN A 87 9.82 8.21 2.12
N ILE A 88 9.85 7.78 0.85
CA ILE A 88 9.07 8.44 -0.21
C ILE A 88 7.58 8.28 0.06
N GLY A 89 7.13 7.05 0.36
CA GLY A 89 5.74 6.78 0.71
C GLY A 89 5.27 7.60 1.90
N TYR A 90 6.11 7.71 2.94
CA TYR A 90 5.83 8.51 4.13
C TYR A 90 5.63 9.99 3.81
N ARG A 91 6.44 10.57 2.92
CA ARG A 91 6.27 11.97 2.50
C ARG A 91 5.00 12.21 1.69
N LEU A 92 4.44 11.17 1.07
CA LEU A 92 3.19 11.22 0.32
C LEU A 92 1.95 10.94 1.19
N LYS A 93 2.14 10.61 2.46
CA LYS A 93 1.04 10.33 3.38
C LYS A 93 0.08 11.51 3.48
N ASP A 94 -1.16 11.19 3.74
CA ASP A 94 -2.16 12.16 4.15
C ASP A 94 -1.71 12.86 5.45
N PRO A 95 -1.77 14.19 5.51
CA PRO A 95 -1.31 14.93 6.68
C PRO A 95 -2.06 14.52 7.96
N ASP A 96 -3.33 14.11 7.83
CA ASP A 96 -4.20 13.73 8.95
C ASP A 96 -4.01 12.27 9.40
N SER A 97 -3.16 11.49 8.70
CA SER A 97 -2.85 10.12 9.11
C SER A 97 -2.16 10.09 10.46
N LYS A 98 -2.82 9.47 11.44
CA LYS A 98 -2.30 9.22 12.80
C LYS A 98 -1.31 8.07 12.82
N TYR A 99 -1.53 7.05 11.98
CA TYR A 99 -0.68 5.86 11.90
C TYR A 99 -0.19 5.61 10.49
N ILE A 100 0.93 4.89 10.41
CA ILE A 100 1.53 4.41 9.17
C ILE A 100 1.71 2.91 9.28
N MET A 101 1.23 2.18 8.27
CA MET A 101 1.51 0.76 8.12
C MET A 101 2.50 0.59 6.97
N LEU A 102 3.69 0.07 7.26
CA LEU A 102 4.62 -0.35 6.22
C LEU A 102 4.33 -1.81 5.86
N THR A 103 4.22 -2.09 4.57
CA THR A 103 4.06 -3.44 4.03
C THR A 103 4.78 -3.54 2.70
N HIS A 104 4.88 -4.76 2.17
CA HIS A 104 5.61 -5.05 0.95
C HIS A 104 4.86 -6.09 0.10
N ASN A 105 5.38 -6.31 -1.10
CA ASN A 105 4.71 -7.02 -2.18
C ASN A 105 4.49 -8.52 -1.99
N ASP A 106 5.06 -9.12 -0.97
CA ASP A 106 4.89 -10.54 -0.60
C ASP A 106 4.14 -10.74 0.73
N VAL A 107 3.53 -9.68 1.30
CA VAL A 107 2.72 -9.78 2.52
C VAL A 107 1.23 -9.82 2.20
N ILE A 108 0.54 -10.86 2.65
CA ILE A 108 -0.91 -11.00 2.50
C ILE A 108 -1.53 -10.84 3.90
N PRO A 109 -1.98 -9.64 4.28
CA PRO A 109 -2.56 -9.41 5.60
C PRO A 109 -3.92 -10.08 5.75
N TYR A 110 -4.24 -10.53 6.96
CA TYR A 110 -5.61 -10.97 7.27
C TYR A 110 -6.56 -9.77 7.28
N PRO A 111 -7.85 -9.94 6.93
CA PRO A 111 -8.78 -8.82 6.80
C PRO A 111 -8.89 -7.92 8.04
N LYS A 112 -8.71 -8.48 9.25
CA LYS A 112 -8.81 -7.73 10.51
C LYS A 112 -7.47 -7.20 11.03
N SER A 113 -6.35 -7.47 10.36
CA SER A 113 -5.01 -7.15 10.87
C SER A 113 -4.83 -5.66 11.20
N LEU A 114 -5.15 -4.76 10.26
CA LEU A 114 -4.99 -3.33 10.49
C LEU A 114 -5.87 -2.82 11.63
N ARG A 115 -7.12 -3.30 11.69
CA ARG A 115 -8.05 -2.99 12.77
C ARG A 115 -7.49 -3.37 14.14
N LEU A 116 -6.97 -4.58 14.27
CA LEU A 116 -6.39 -5.04 15.54
C LEU A 116 -5.21 -4.14 15.92
N LEU A 117 -4.27 -3.89 15.01
CA LEU A 117 -3.10 -3.05 15.30
C LEU A 117 -3.42 -1.61 15.76
N VAL A 118 -4.55 -1.04 15.34
CA VAL A 118 -4.95 0.32 15.72
C VAL A 118 -5.79 0.35 17.00
N GLU A 119 -6.46 -0.74 17.35
CA GLU A 119 -7.36 -0.81 18.51
C GLU A 119 -6.66 -1.26 19.81
N PHE A 120 -5.47 -1.87 19.71
CA PHE A 120 -4.61 -2.17 20.86
C PHE A 120 -3.85 -0.92 21.34
#